data_AF-A0A8C4LL36-F1
#
_entry.id   AF-A0A8C4LL36-F1
#
_cell.length_a   1.000
_cell.length_b   1.000
_cell.length_c   1.000
_cell.angle_alpha   90.00
_cell.angle_beta   90.00
_cell.angle_gamma   90.00
#
_symmetry.space_group_name_H-M   'P 1'
#
loop_
_entity.id
_entity.type
_entity.pdbx_description
1 polymer ?
#
loop_
_entity_poly.entity_id
_entity_poly.type
_entity_poly.pdbx_seq_one_letter_code
_entity_poly.pdbx_strand_id
1 'polypeptide(L)'
;MGSAPAPLRERTGGGWTLPGRRGRVLRARRPLPRGLRPWQPELDPRLGRLRHPRVPPSSSCFPPLGPSIPRVPTSPAPMEQLLRTELRTATLRAFGSPGAGFISEGRAYDTDAGPVFVKVNRRTQARQMFEGEMASLEALRSTGLVRAPRPIKVIDLPGGGAAFVMEHLKMRSLSSQASRLGDQMADLHLYNQRLRQKWKEEASTVGRRAEGAEPQYVAKFGFHTVTYCGFIPQVNEWQDDWPTFFTQHRLQAQLDLIEKDYADREARELWSQLQVKIPDLFCGLEIVPALLHGDLWSGNVAEDDTGPIVYDPASFYGHSEFELAIALMFGGFPRSFFTAYHRKIPKAPGFDRRLLLYQLFNYLNHWNHFGREYRSPSLGTMRKLLK
;
A
#
# COMPACT_ATOMS: atom_id res chain seq x y z
N MET A 1 54.50 15.84 -33.64
CA MET A 1 55.95 16.07 -33.81
C MET A 1 56.28 17.36 -33.10
N GLY A 2 56.53 17.31 -31.79
CA GLY A 2 57.86 17.49 -31.16
C GLY A 2 57.78 18.82 -30.40
N SER A 3 57.91 18.90 -29.08
CA SER A 3 59.10 18.53 -28.30
C SER A 3 58.76 18.38 -26.81
N ALA A 4 59.44 17.44 -26.14
CA ALA A 4 59.66 17.37 -24.68
C ALA A 4 61.05 18.02 -24.38
N PRO A 5 61.55 18.22 -23.12
CA PRO A 5 61.34 17.40 -21.92
C PRO A 5 61.21 18.15 -20.54
N ALA A 6 60.95 17.37 -19.50
CA ALA A 6 60.96 17.74 -18.06
C ALA A 6 62.40 17.80 -17.47
N PRO A 7 62.58 18.24 -16.19
CA PRO A 7 62.76 17.23 -15.13
C PRO A 7 62.29 17.57 -13.68
N LEU A 8 62.16 16.47 -12.92
CA LEU A 8 62.09 16.16 -11.47
C LEU A 8 62.56 17.15 -10.36
N ARG A 9 61.84 17.12 -9.20
CA ARG A 9 62.29 16.78 -7.80
C ARG A 9 61.16 17.12 -6.79
N GLU A 10 60.55 16.17 -6.08
CA GLU A 10 60.88 15.53 -4.77
C GLU A 10 60.79 16.38 -3.46
N ARG A 11 59.84 15.93 -2.60
CA ARG A 11 59.79 15.81 -1.11
C ARG A 11 60.25 16.94 -0.17
N THR A 12 59.35 17.31 0.76
CA THR A 12 59.43 17.30 2.26
C THR A 12 58.16 17.98 2.80
N GLY A 13 57.44 17.58 3.86
CA GLY A 13 57.85 17.10 5.19
C GLY A 13 57.66 18.23 6.22
N GLY A 14 56.76 18.05 7.20
CA GLY A 14 56.57 18.94 8.37
C GLY A 14 55.19 19.63 8.39
N GLY A 15 54.26 19.39 9.32
CA GLY A 15 54.41 19.04 10.72
C GLY A 15 54.26 20.31 11.57
N TRP A 16 53.05 20.57 12.07
CA TRP A 16 52.83 21.47 13.21
C TRP A 16 51.93 20.80 14.24
N THR A 17 52.45 20.82 15.46
CA THR A 17 51.97 20.20 16.69
C THR A 17 51.00 21.10 17.47
N LEU A 18 49.99 20.43 18.06
CA LEU A 18 49.18 20.64 19.28
C LEU A 18 49.60 21.76 20.28
N PRO A 19 48.64 22.35 21.05
CA PRO A 19 48.08 21.75 22.27
C PRO A 19 46.54 21.94 22.39
N GLY A 20 45.72 21.13 23.04
CA GLY A 20 45.89 20.42 24.30
C GLY A 20 45.27 21.22 25.47
N ARG A 21 43.96 21.06 25.75
CA ARG A 21 43.37 20.84 27.11
C ARG A 21 41.84 21.09 27.20
N ARG A 22 41.17 20.03 27.67
CA ARG A 22 40.15 19.95 28.75
C ARG A 22 38.91 20.88 28.71
N GLY A 23 37.76 20.25 28.44
CA GLY A 23 36.72 20.05 29.46
C GLY A 23 35.72 21.19 29.72
N ARG A 24 34.54 21.11 29.10
CA ARG A 24 33.22 21.30 29.73
C ARG A 24 32.12 20.95 28.72
N VAL A 25 31.52 19.77 28.85
CA VAL A 25 30.25 19.47 28.18
C VAL A 25 29.15 20.14 29.00
N LEU A 26 28.72 21.32 28.57
CA LEU A 26 27.53 21.98 29.08
C LEU A 26 26.30 21.18 28.63
N ARG A 27 25.62 20.56 29.59
CA ARG A 27 24.24 20.08 29.44
C ARG A 27 23.34 21.29 29.17
N ALA A 28 22.96 21.50 27.93
CA ALA A 28 21.80 22.32 27.58
C ALA A 28 20.62 21.38 27.27
N ARG A 29 19.82 21.10 28.29
CA ARG A 29 18.46 20.57 28.11
C ARG A 29 17.62 21.68 27.46
N ARG A 30 17.27 21.52 26.19
CA ARG A 30 16.10 22.19 25.60
C ARG A 30 14.98 21.16 25.44
N PRO A 31 13.76 21.46 25.93
CA PRO A 31 12.66 20.51 25.93
C PRO A 31 12.10 20.29 24.52
N LEU A 32 11.85 19.03 24.19
CA LEU A 32 11.07 18.60 23.02
C LEU A 32 9.61 19.07 23.16
N PRO A 33 8.94 19.50 22.08
CA PRO A 33 7.51 19.77 22.12
C PRO A 33 6.73 18.46 22.37
N ARG A 34 5.84 18.50 23.36
CA ARG A 34 4.89 17.43 23.68
C ARG A 34 3.75 17.40 22.65
N GLY A 35 3.51 16.24 22.07
CA GLY A 35 2.32 15.86 21.30
C GLY A 35 2.61 14.51 20.65
N LEU A 36 1.81 13.45 20.75
CA LEU A 36 0.41 13.26 21.12
C LEU A 36 0.33 11.99 21.99
N ARG A 37 -0.51 11.98 23.03
CA ARG A 37 -0.91 10.73 23.71
C ARG A 37 -2.08 10.10 22.94
N PRO A 38 -2.20 8.76 22.92
CA PRO A 38 -3.38 8.09 22.37
C PRO A 38 -4.63 8.46 23.17
N TRP A 39 -5.70 8.81 22.45
CA TRP A 39 -7.00 9.17 22.99
C TRP A 39 -7.71 7.91 23.53
N GLN A 40 -8.18 7.97 24.79
CA GLN A 40 -9.12 7.02 25.38
C GLN A 40 -10.46 7.76 25.55
N PRO A 41 -11.62 7.16 25.22
CA PRO A 41 -12.90 7.82 25.41
C PRO A 41 -13.32 7.77 26.90
N GLU A 42 -13.35 8.93 27.55
CA GLU A 42 -14.08 9.13 28.81
C GLU A 42 -15.57 9.31 28.50
N LEU A 43 -16.40 8.46 29.12
CA LEU A 43 -17.86 8.57 29.14
C LEU A 43 -18.27 9.69 30.11
N ASP A 44 -18.98 10.70 29.62
CA ASP A 44 -19.61 11.74 30.44
C ASP A 44 -20.83 11.18 31.19
N PRO A 45 -20.87 11.21 32.54
CA PRO A 45 -21.97 10.67 33.34
C PRO A 45 -23.13 11.66 33.57
N ARG A 46 -23.36 12.65 32.70
CA ARG A 46 -24.47 13.60 32.84
C ARG A 46 -25.28 13.81 31.57
N LEU A 47 -26.07 12.82 31.18
CA LEU A 47 -27.30 13.08 30.41
C LEU A 47 -28.52 12.46 31.09
N GLY A 48 -29.39 13.37 31.49
CA GLY A 48 -30.55 13.14 32.32
C GLY A 48 -31.68 12.41 31.61
N ARG A 49 -32.45 11.73 32.46
CA ARG A 49 -33.71 11.05 32.22
C ARG A 49 -34.65 11.88 31.34
N LEU A 50 -35.12 11.30 30.23
CA LEU A 50 -36.37 11.70 29.59
C LEU A 50 -37.43 10.62 29.87
N ARG A 51 -38.53 11.06 30.48
CA ARG A 51 -39.70 10.26 30.84
C ARG A 51 -40.57 10.08 29.60
N HIS A 52 -40.96 8.84 29.29
CA HIS A 52 -42.06 8.55 28.36
C HIS A 52 -43.38 8.33 29.11
N PRO A 53 -44.55 8.74 28.56
CA PRO A 53 -45.85 8.56 29.19
C PRO A 53 -46.34 7.11 29.12
N ARG A 54 -47.07 6.68 30.15
CA ARG A 54 -47.74 5.38 30.27
C ARG A 54 -49.00 5.34 29.38
N VAL A 55 -49.23 4.20 28.72
CA VAL A 55 -50.51 3.81 28.09
C VAL A 55 -50.81 2.37 28.55
N PRO A 56 -52.07 2.01 28.89
CA PRO A 56 -52.42 0.81 29.67
C PRO A 56 -52.51 -0.48 28.82
N PRO A 57 -52.59 -1.67 29.46
CA PRO A 57 -52.54 -2.95 28.74
C PRO A 57 -53.93 -3.36 28.25
N SER A 58 -54.01 -3.85 27.01
CA SER A 58 -55.16 -4.62 26.53
C SER A 58 -54.74 -6.06 26.21
N SER A 59 -55.49 -6.97 26.81
CA SER A 59 -55.47 -8.42 26.66
C SER A 59 -56.19 -8.87 25.40
N SER A 60 -55.66 -9.88 24.68
CA SER A 60 -56.48 -10.94 24.09
C SER A 60 -55.62 -12.11 23.56
N CYS A 61 -56.08 -13.32 23.93
CA CYS A 61 -55.60 -14.65 23.59
C CYS A 61 -55.84 -15.03 22.12
N PHE A 62 -55.01 -15.93 21.55
CA PHE A 62 -55.36 -17.01 20.59
C PHE A 62 -54.19 -18.06 20.55
N PRO A 63 -54.38 -19.31 20.06
CA PRO A 63 -54.05 -20.56 20.79
C PRO A 63 -52.92 -21.38 20.08
N PRO A 64 -52.70 -22.71 20.27
CA PRO A 64 -51.36 -23.26 20.54
C PRO A 64 -50.64 -23.95 19.35
N LEU A 65 -49.30 -23.91 19.42
CA LEU A 65 -48.29 -24.92 19.07
C LEU A 65 -48.57 -25.86 17.88
N GLY A 66 -47.99 -25.51 16.72
CA GLY A 66 -47.58 -26.48 15.67
C GLY A 66 -46.18 -27.05 15.94
N PRO A 67 -45.81 -28.18 15.30
CA PRO A 67 -44.65 -28.98 15.69
C PRO A 67 -43.33 -28.23 15.50
N SER A 68 -42.46 -28.39 16.49
CA SER A 68 -41.10 -27.87 16.53
C SER A 68 -40.29 -28.32 15.32
N ILE A 69 -40.07 -27.39 14.38
CA ILE A 69 -38.97 -27.48 13.41
C ILE A 69 -37.68 -27.61 14.23
N PRO A 70 -36.81 -28.60 13.97
CA PRO A 70 -35.55 -28.69 14.69
C PRO A 70 -34.76 -27.43 14.43
N ARG A 71 -34.55 -26.63 15.49
CA ARG A 71 -33.60 -25.52 15.46
C ARG A 71 -32.24 -26.10 15.11
N VAL A 72 -31.79 -25.87 13.88
CA VAL A 72 -30.38 -26.00 13.52
C VAL A 72 -29.60 -25.13 14.53
N PRO A 73 -28.62 -25.67 15.26
CA PRO A 73 -27.86 -24.87 16.20
C PRO A 73 -26.91 -23.98 15.41
N THR A 74 -27.36 -22.80 14.98
CA THR A 74 -26.48 -21.76 14.43
C THR A 74 -25.83 -21.00 15.59
N SER A 75 -24.94 -21.68 16.31
CA SER A 75 -23.87 -20.96 16.99
C SER A 75 -22.74 -20.83 15.96
N PRO A 76 -22.26 -19.62 15.64
CA PRO A 76 -21.10 -19.49 14.76
C PRO A 76 -19.96 -20.28 15.38
N ALA A 77 -19.40 -21.24 14.62
CA ALA A 77 -18.22 -21.97 15.07
C ALA A 77 -17.17 -20.94 15.52
N PRO A 78 -16.54 -21.11 16.70
CA PRO A 78 -15.48 -20.21 17.13
C PRO A 78 -14.46 -20.04 15.99
N MET A 79 -13.99 -18.81 15.74
CA MET A 79 -13.03 -18.49 14.67
C MET A 79 -11.90 -19.52 14.56
N GLU A 80 -11.40 -20.00 15.70
CA GLU A 80 -10.33 -21.01 15.77
C GLU A 80 -10.76 -22.38 15.21
N GLN A 81 -12.00 -22.81 15.42
CA GLN A 81 -12.53 -24.05 14.84
C GLN A 81 -12.70 -23.93 13.32
N LEU A 82 -13.17 -22.76 12.84
CA LEU A 82 -13.24 -22.47 11.42
C LEU A 82 -11.84 -22.52 10.79
N LEU A 83 -10.86 -21.83 11.37
CA LEU A 83 -9.48 -21.84 10.90
C LEU A 83 -8.87 -23.25 10.89
N ARG A 84 -9.09 -24.07 11.92
CA ARG A 84 -8.63 -25.47 11.93
C ARG A 84 -9.20 -26.29 10.78
N THR A 85 -10.49 -26.11 10.50
CA THR A 85 -11.20 -26.82 9.43
C THR A 85 -10.70 -26.39 8.06
N GLU A 86 -10.65 -25.08 7.82
CA GLU A 86 -10.28 -24.48 6.54
C GLU A 86 -8.80 -24.70 6.19
N LEU A 87 -7.92 -24.69 7.19
CA LEU A 87 -6.49 -24.94 7.03
C LEU A 87 -6.12 -26.43 7.17
N ARG A 88 -7.09 -27.29 7.49
CA ARG A 88 -6.89 -28.74 7.72
C ARG A 88 -5.75 -29.01 8.71
N THR A 89 -5.73 -28.27 9.82
CA THR A 89 -4.67 -28.34 10.85
C THR A 89 -5.26 -28.81 12.18
N ALA A 90 -4.57 -29.74 12.83
CA ALA A 90 -4.84 -30.17 14.20
C ALA A 90 -4.31 -29.15 15.21
N THR A 91 -3.12 -28.58 14.95
CA THR A 91 -2.54 -27.52 15.77
C THR A 91 -3.03 -26.15 15.29
N LEU A 92 -3.54 -25.35 16.23
CA LEU A 92 -3.76 -23.92 16.04
C LEU A 92 -3.49 -23.23 17.37
N ARG A 93 -2.32 -22.59 17.49
CA ARG A 93 -1.91 -21.89 18.72
C ARG A 93 -1.55 -20.45 18.38
N ALA A 94 -2.30 -19.51 18.93
CA ALA A 94 -1.98 -18.10 18.73
C ALA A 94 -0.67 -17.74 19.43
N PHE A 95 0.15 -16.93 18.78
CA PHE A 95 1.38 -16.39 19.34
C PHE A 95 1.60 -14.93 18.90
N GLY A 96 2.55 -14.26 19.55
CA GLY A 96 2.84 -12.86 19.30
C GLY A 96 1.73 -11.92 19.77
N SER A 97 1.98 -10.62 19.62
CA SER A 97 0.97 -9.60 19.86
C SER A 97 0.02 -9.51 18.65
N PRO A 98 -1.29 -9.27 18.86
CA PRO A 98 -2.19 -8.94 17.77
C PRO A 98 -1.64 -7.75 16.97
N GLY A 99 -1.51 -7.92 15.65
CA GLY A 99 -1.16 -6.84 14.74
C GLY A 99 -2.40 -6.01 14.47
N ALA A 100 -2.47 -4.80 15.01
CA ALA A 100 -3.53 -3.86 14.63
C ALA A 100 -3.14 -3.20 13.30
N GLY A 101 -3.65 -3.72 12.18
CA GLY A 101 -3.64 -2.97 10.92
C GLY A 101 -4.61 -1.78 11.03
N PHE A 102 -4.51 -0.81 10.12
CA PHE A 102 -5.41 0.35 10.13
C PHE A 102 -6.90 -0.05 9.94
N ILE A 103 -7.15 -1.21 9.33
CA ILE A 103 -8.49 -1.64 8.89
C ILE A 103 -8.88 -3.03 9.40
N SER A 104 -7.89 -3.92 9.54
CA SER A 104 -8.11 -5.33 9.87
C SER A 104 -7.36 -5.71 11.14
N GLU A 105 -7.97 -6.57 11.95
CA GLU A 105 -7.32 -7.20 13.09
C GLU A 105 -6.44 -8.35 12.59
N GLY A 106 -5.17 -8.37 12.97
CA GLY A 106 -4.20 -9.39 12.58
C GLY A 106 -3.75 -10.25 13.75
N ARG A 107 -3.61 -11.57 13.54
CA ARG A 107 -3.08 -12.49 14.56
C ARG A 107 -2.26 -13.60 13.93
N ALA A 108 -1.16 -13.97 14.58
CA ALA A 108 -0.30 -15.07 14.16
C ALA A 108 -0.69 -16.37 14.88
N TYR A 109 -0.60 -17.49 14.15
CA TYR A 109 -0.93 -18.82 14.65
C TYR A 109 0.09 -19.85 14.19
N ASP A 110 0.54 -20.72 15.09
CA ASP A 110 1.29 -21.92 14.76
C ASP A 110 0.32 -23.01 14.28
N THR A 111 0.63 -23.62 13.14
CA THR A 111 -0.11 -24.73 12.52
C THR A 111 0.82 -25.90 12.21
N ASP A 112 0.25 -27.06 11.86
CA ASP A 112 1.05 -28.24 11.50
C ASP A 112 1.88 -28.03 10.23
N ALA A 113 1.48 -27.08 9.37
CA ALA A 113 2.16 -26.72 8.13
C ALA A 113 3.10 -25.50 8.28
N GLY A 114 3.33 -25.04 9.51
CA GLY A 114 4.11 -23.84 9.82
C GLY A 114 3.26 -22.63 10.24
N PRO A 115 3.90 -21.52 10.62
CA PRO A 115 3.21 -20.35 11.16
C PRO A 115 2.46 -19.58 10.06
N VAL A 116 1.24 -19.13 10.37
CA VAL A 116 0.39 -18.33 9.49
C VAL A 116 -0.01 -17.02 10.17
N PHE A 117 -0.24 -16.00 9.35
CA PHE A 117 -0.83 -14.74 9.78
C PHE A 117 -2.24 -14.63 9.24
N VAL A 118 -3.18 -14.28 10.10
CA VAL A 118 -4.60 -14.18 9.77
C VAL A 118 -5.06 -12.74 9.98
N LYS A 119 -5.55 -12.10 8.91
CA LYS A 119 -6.27 -10.83 8.97
C LYS A 119 -7.76 -11.10 9.05
N VAL A 120 -8.48 -10.35 9.86
CA VAL A 120 -9.92 -10.47 10.06
C VAL A 120 -10.58 -9.12 9.85
N ASN A 121 -11.65 -9.08 9.06
CA ASN A 121 -12.46 -7.89 8.86
C ASN A 121 -13.94 -8.27 8.76
N ARG A 122 -14.80 -7.59 9.54
CA ARG A 122 -16.24 -7.87 9.65
C ARG A 122 -17.12 -7.03 8.71
N ARG A 123 -16.54 -6.14 7.90
CA ARG A 123 -17.29 -5.35 6.90
C ARG A 123 -17.75 -6.24 5.74
N THR A 124 -18.85 -5.88 5.11
CA THR A 124 -19.45 -6.66 4.01
C THR A 124 -18.54 -6.78 2.79
N GLN A 125 -17.68 -5.79 2.53
CA GLN A 125 -16.71 -5.81 1.43
C GLN A 125 -15.41 -6.57 1.76
N ALA A 126 -15.26 -7.11 2.98
CA ALA A 126 -14.00 -7.73 3.42
C ALA A 126 -13.53 -8.87 2.51
N ARG A 127 -14.46 -9.67 1.98
CA ARG A 127 -14.10 -10.76 1.06
C ARG A 127 -13.44 -10.24 -0.21
N GLN A 128 -14.07 -9.30 -0.92
CA GLN A 128 -13.51 -8.70 -2.14
C GLN A 128 -12.18 -7.99 -1.85
N MET A 129 -12.07 -7.30 -0.71
CA MET A 129 -10.84 -6.66 -0.26
C MET A 129 -9.70 -7.67 -0.12
N PHE A 130 -9.94 -8.78 0.57
CA PHE A 130 -8.91 -9.81 0.76
C PHE A 130 -8.62 -10.64 -0.49
N GLU A 131 -9.59 -10.83 -1.39
CA GLU A 131 -9.34 -11.43 -2.71
C GLU A 131 -8.45 -10.53 -3.57
N GLY A 132 -8.66 -9.21 -3.53
CA GLY A 132 -7.79 -8.24 -4.19
C GLY A 132 -6.36 -8.24 -3.61
N GLU A 133 -6.22 -8.31 -2.28
CA GLU A 133 -4.91 -8.41 -1.63
C GLU A 133 -4.21 -9.74 -1.96
N MET A 134 -4.95 -10.86 -1.95
CA MET A 134 -4.45 -12.17 -2.35
C MET A 134 -3.92 -12.16 -3.79
N ALA A 135 -4.72 -11.68 -4.74
CA ALA A 135 -4.31 -11.56 -6.14
C ALA A 135 -3.08 -10.66 -6.34
N SER A 136 -2.98 -9.59 -5.53
CA SER A 136 -1.83 -8.68 -5.53
C SER A 136 -0.56 -9.39 -5.04
N LEU A 137 -0.63 -10.12 -3.94
CA LEU A 137 0.49 -10.91 -3.41
C LEU A 137 0.93 -12.00 -4.39
N GLU A 138 -0.02 -12.69 -5.04
CA GLU A 138 0.27 -13.68 -6.09
C GLU A 138 1.00 -13.05 -7.28
N ALA A 139 0.50 -11.91 -7.78
CA ALA A 139 1.13 -11.20 -8.89
C ALA A 139 2.56 -10.79 -8.57
N LEU A 140 2.79 -10.14 -7.41
CA LEU A 140 4.13 -9.73 -6.97
C LEU A 140 5.08 -10.92 -6.84
N ARG A 141 4.63 -12.01 -6.19
CA ARG A 141 5.43 -13.22 -5.98
C ARG A 141 5.74 -13.96 -7.28
N SER A 142 4.82 -13.98 -8.23
CA SER A 142 5.02 -14.67 -9.52
C SER A 142 6.21 -14.14 -10.32
N THR A 143 6.62 -12.89 -10.07
CA THR A 143 7.80 -12.30 -10.71
C THR A 143 9.13 -12.86 -10.18
N GLY A 144 9.15 -13.39 -8.96
CA GLY A 144 10.37 -13.81 -8.27
C GLY A 144 11.33 -12.67 -7.89
N LEU A 145 10.95 -11.40 -8.07
CA LEU A 145 11.84 -10.24 -7.89
C LEU A 145 11.77 -9.63 -6.48
N VAL A 146 10.59 -9.69 -5.86
CA VAL A 146 10.32 -9.14 -4.53
C VAL A 146 9.85 -10.25 -3.60
N ARG A 147 10.18 -10.13 -2.32
CA ARG A 147 9.67 -11.04 -1.29
C ARG A 147 8.41 -10.45 -0.67
N ALA A 148 7.35 -11.24 -0.66
CA ALA A 148 6.07 -10.91 -0.03
C ALA A 148 5.50 -12.17 0.63
N PRO A 149 4.64 -12.07 1.66
CA PRO A 149 4.00 -13.24 2.27
C PRO A 149 3.29 -14.12 1.23
N ARG A 150 3.45 -15.44 1.30
CA ARG A 150 2.69 -16.36 0.46
C ARG A 150 1.20 -16.33 0.87
N PRO A 151 0.27 -15.94 -0.03
CA PRO A 151 -1.15 -16.02 0.28
C PRO A 151 -1.58 -17.49 0.36
N ILE A 152 -2.53 -17.78 1.25
CA ILE A 152 -3.02 -19.15 1.49
C ILE A 152 -4.50 -19.24 1.13
N LYS A 153 -5.36 -18.43 1.77
CA LYS A 153 -6.81 -18.54 1.58
C LYS A 153 -7.60 -17.35 2.11
N VAL A 154 -8.69 -17.00 1.43
CA VAL A 154 -9.75 -16.13 1.94
C VAL A 154 -10.94 -16.98 2.42
N ILE A 155 -11.43 -16.71 3.63
CA ILE A 155 -12.45 -17.49 4.34
C ILE A 155 -13.60 -16.57 4.73
N ASP A 156 -14.84 -16.96 4.40
CA ASP A 156 -16.03 -16.24 4.86
C ASP A 156 -16.30 -16.51 6.34
N LEU A 157 -16.65 -15.47 7.08
CA LEU A 157 -16.91 -15.58 8.50
C LEU A 157 -18.40 -15.81 8.79
N PRO A 158 -18.73 -16.72 9.73
CA PRO A 158 -20.07 -16.82 10.28
C PRO A 158 -20.49 -15.47 10.88
N GLY A 159 -21.59 -14.89 10.38
CA GLY A 159 -22.07 -13.57 10.82
C GLY A 159 -21.57 -12.37 10.00
N GLY A 160 -20.84 -12.61 8.90
CA GLY A 160 -20.46 -11.59 7.93
C GLY A 160 -19.00 -11.13 8.05
N GLY A 161 -18.47 -10.68 6.91
CA GLY A 161 -17.06 -10.38 6.74
C GLY A 161 -16.22 -11.60 6.35
N ALA A 162 -14.91 -11.43 6.37
CA ALA A 162 -13.96 -12.44 5.91
C ALA A 162 -12.69 -12.45 6.76
N ALA A 163 -11.93 -13.54 6.62
CA ALA A 163 -10.55 -13.66 7.09
C ALA A 163 -9.62 -13.98 5.92
N PHE A 164 -8.40 -13.45 5.97
CA PHE A 164 -7.35 -13.72 5.01
C PHE A 164 -6.14 -14.34 5.68
N VAL A 165 -5.81 -15.56 5.25
CA VAL A 165 -4.69 -16.33 5.77
C VAL A 165 -3.52 -16.27 4.80
N MET A 166 -2.34 -15.98 5.33
CA MET A 166 -1.08 -15.94 4.59
C MET A 166 0.07 -16.50 5.44
N GLU A 167 1.21 -16.73 4.81
CA GLU A 167 2.47 -17.05 5.47
C GLU A 167 2.81 -15.98 6.54
N HIS A 168 3.17 -16.43 7.75
CA HIS A 168 3.74 -15.54 8.74
C HIS A 168 5.24 -15.41 8.54
N LEU A 169 5.71 -14.20 8.28
CA LEU A 169 7.13 -13.88 8.19
C LEU A 169 7.61 -13.23 9.49
N LYS A 170 8.78 -13.65 9.97
CA LYS A 170 9.46 -12.97 11.08
C LYS A 170 10.20 -11.76 10.54
N MET A 171 9.65 -10.58 10.80
CA MET A 171 10.08 -9.34 10.18
C MET A 171 10.60 -8.34 11.21
N ARG A 172 11.50 -7.45 10.79
CA ARG A 172 11.92 -6.23 11.50
C ARG A 172 11.75 -5.02 10.58
N SER A 173 11.67 -3.82 11.15
CA SER A 173 11.56 -2.59 10.36
C SER A 173 12.69 -2.48 9.34
N LEU A 174 12.35 -2.04 8.12
CA LEU A 174 13.32 -1.81 7.06
C LEU A 174 14.39 -0.80 7.53
N SER A 175 15.66 -1.17 7.40
CA SER A 175 16.78 -0.33 7.83
C SER A 175 17.93 -0.42 6.83
N SER A 176 18.87 -1.33 7.09
CA SER A 176 20.08 -1.55 6.30
C SER A 176 19.80 -1.96 4.85
N GLN A 177 18.63 -2.54 4.56
CA GLN A 177 18.32 -3.09 3.24
C GLN A 177 17.49 -2.17 2.34
N ALA A 178 17.28 -0.91 2.73
CA ALA A 178 16.52 0.03 1.91
C ALA A 178 17.10 0.25 0.49
N SER A 179 18.43 0.21 0.34
CA SER A 179 19.08 0.25 -0.99
C SER A 179 18.68 -0.95 -1.85
N ARG A 180 18.68 -2.16 -1.25
CA ARG A 180 18.30 -3.40 -1.94
C ARG A 180 16.83 -3.39 -2.33
N LEU A 181 15.96 -2.85 -1.47
CA LEU A 181 14.55 -2.66 -1.80
C LEU A 181 14.40 -1.75 -3.03
N GLY A 182 15.15 -0.63 -3.09
CA GLY A 182 15.13 0.26 -4.25
C GLY A 182 15.54 -0.43 -5.55
N ASP A 183 16.58 -1.26 -5.50
CA ASP A 183 17.01 -2.07 -6.65
C ASP A 183 15.95 -3.10 -7.07
N GLN A 184 15.29 -3.77 -6.11
CA GLN A 184 14.24 -4.77 -6.38
C GLN A 184 12.97 -4.14 -6.94
N MET A 185 12.54 -2.99 -6.40
CA MET A 185 11.36 -2.29 -6.92
C MET A 185 11.59 -1.77 -8.34
N ALA A 186 12.81 -1.31 -8.66
CA ALA A 186 13.13 -0.94 -10.03
C ALA A 186 13.14 -2.16 -10.98
N ASP A 187 13.63 -3.32 -10.54
CA ASP A 187 13.53 -4.55 -11.34
C ASP A 187 12.08 -4.99 -11.54
N LEU A 188 11.25 -4.90 -10.51
CA LEU A 188 9.82 -5.17 -10.59
C LEU A 188 9.14 -4.28 -11.62
N HIS A 189 9.43 -2.97 -11.60
CA HIS A 189 8.82 -2.03 -12.54
C HIS A 189 9.32 -2.22 -13.98
N LEU A 190 10.55 -2.69 -14.18
CA LEU A 190 11.09 -3.04 -15.49
C LEU A 190 10.66 -4.43 -15.98
N TYR A 191 10.08 -5.26 -15.12
CA TYR A 191 9.76 -6.66 -15.43
C TYR A 191 8.87 -6.79 -16.68
N ASN A 192 7.75 -6.08 -16.70
CA ASN A 192 6.81 -6.15 -17.83
C ASN A 192 7.40 -5.54 -19.11
N GLN A 193 8.24 -4.50 -18.99
CA GLN A 193 8.96 -3.95 -20.13
C GLN A 193 9.95 -4.97 -20.72
N ARG A 194 10.67 -5.72 -19.87
CA ARG A 194 11.59 -6.79 -20.31
C ARG A 194 10.83 -7.90 -21.03
N LEU A 195 9.66 -8.32 -20.51
CA LEU A 195 8.79 -9.29 -21.19
C LEU A 195 8.33 -8.78 -22.56
N ARG A 196 7.91 -7.51 -22.67
CA ARG A 196 7.52 -6.90 -23.95
C ARG A 196 8.67 -6.90 -24.96
N GLN A 197 9.91 -6.65 -24.53
CA GLN A 197 11.05 -6.69 -25.44
C GLN A 197 11.38 -8.11 -25.90
N LYS A 198 11.42 -9.07 -24.98
CA LYS A 198 11.62 -10.49 -25.31
C LYS A 198 10.58 -10.98 -26.33
N TRP A 199 9.31 -10.63 -26.11
CA TRP A 199 8.22 -10.97 -27.04
C TRP A 199 8.42 -10.36 -28.44
N LYS A 200 8.91 -9.11 -28.53
CA LYS A 200 9.21 -8.46 -29.82
C LYS A 200 10.39 -9.15 -30.54
N GLU A 201 11.42 -9.55 -29.80
CA GLU A 201 12.59 -10.27 -30.33
C GLU A 201 12.20 -11.65 -30.88
N GLU A 202 11.34 -12.37 -30.16
CA GLU A 202 10.82 -13.67 -30.60
C GLU A 202 9.89 -13.53 -31.81
N ALA A 203 9.00 -12.53 -31.80
CA ALA A 203 8.09 -12.26 -32.92
C ALA A 203 8.82 -11.87 -34.22
N SER A 204 10.03 -11.33 -34.12
CA SER A 204 10.89 -10.98 -35.26
C SER A 204 11.76 -12.15 -35.76
N THR A 205 11.75 -13.30 -35.08
CA THR A 205 12.47 -14.51 -35.49
C THR A 205 11.55 -15.47 -36.24
N VAL A 206 11.76 -15.65 -37.54
CA VAL A 206 10.97 -16.57 -38.39
C VAL A 206 11.18 -18.03 -37.93
N GLY A 207 10.11 -18.71 -37.51
CA GLY A 207 10.09 -20.17 -37.34
C GLY A 207 10.03 -20.71 -35.91
N ARG A 208 9.95 -19.88 -34.86
CA ARG A 208 9.68 -20.34 -33.48
C ARG A 208 8.39 -19.74 -32.95
N ARG A 209 7.26 -20.43 -33.18
CA ARG A 209 6.16 -20.38 -32.22
C ARG A 209 6.55 -21.35 -31.11
N ALA A 210 7.16 -20.83 -30.05
CA ALA A 210 7.39 -21.61 -28.85
C ALA A 210 6.03 -21.91 -28.22
N GLU A 211 5.56 -23.15 -28.38
CA GLU A 211 4.51 -23.71 -27.55
C GLU A 211 5.07 -23.88 -26.14
N GLY A 212 4.74 -22.92 -25.27
CA GLY A 212 5.10 -22.91 -23.86
C GLY A 212 4.47 -21.69 -23.21
N ALA A 213 3.87 -21.87 -22.03
CA ALA A 213 3.19 -20.84 -21.25
C ALA A 213 4.18 -19.80 -20.69
N GLU A 214 4.88 -19.08 -21.57
CA GLU A 214 5.67 -17.93 -21.17
C GLU A 214 4.74 -16.81 -20.65
N PRO A 215 5.17 -16.02 -19.65
CA PRO A 215 4.37 -14.91 -19.16
C PRO A 215 4.09 -13.93 -20.31
N GLN A 216 2.83 -13.87 -20.72
CA GLN A 216 2.37 -12.87 -21.67
C GLN A 216 2.55 -11.48 -21.03
N TYR A 217 3.29 -10.59 -21.67
CA TYR A 217 3.42 -9.22 -21.19
C TYR A 217 2.05 -8.53 -21.15
N VAL A 218 1.86 -7.62 -20.21
CA VAL A 218 0.61 -6.86 -20.04
C VAL A 218 0.70 -5.56 -20.84
N ALA A 219 -0.16 -5.40 -21.84
CA ALA A 219 -0.17 -4.24 -22.73
C ALA A 219 -0.96 -3.03 -22.18
N LYS A 220 -1.90 -3.27 -21.26
CA LYS A 220 -2.86 -2.28 -20.76
C LYS A 220 -2.59 -1.90 -19.30
N PHE A 221 -3.09 -0.75 -18.88
CA PHE A 221 -3.13 -0.32 -17.48
C PHE A 221 -4.37 -0.87 -16.78
N GLY A 222 -4.24 -1.25 -15.52
CA GLY A 222 -5.33 -1.89 -14.76
C GLY A 222 -4.91 -3.17 -14.07
N PHE A 223 -5.88 -3.97 -13.69
CA PHE A 223 -5.67 -5.24 -12.99
C PHE A 223 -6.88 -6.14 -13.20
N HIS A 224 -6.68 -7.46 -13.11
CA HIS A 224 -7.73 -8.43 -13.39
C HIS A 224 -8.81 -8.50 -12.30
N THR A 225 -8.60 -7.86 -11.15
CA THR A 225 -9.57 -7.78 -10.05
C THR A 225 -9.54 -6.41 -9.38
N VAL A 226 -10.60 -6.09 -8.64
CA VAL A 226 -10.67 -4.90 -7.78
C VAL A 226 -9.67 -5.08 -6.63
N THR A 227 -8.81 -4.09 -6.43
CA THR A 227 -7.93 -4.00 -5.27
C THR A 227 -8.42 -2.90 -4.33
N TYR A 228 -7.83 -2.79 -3.15
CA TYR A 228 -8.25 -1.82 -2.14
C TYR A 228 -7.05 -1.05 -1.64
N CYS A 229 -7.14 0.29 -1.66
CA CYS A 229 -6.16 1.16 -1.00
C CYS A 229 -6.81 1.68 0.28
N GLY A 230 -6.40 1.13 1.41
CA GLY A 230 -7.18 1.19 2.62
C GLY A 230 -8.53 0.46 2.44
N PHE A 231 -9.64 1.10 2.83
CA PHE A 231 -11.00 0.54 2.64
C PHE A 231 -11.70 1.04 1.36
N ILE A 232 -11.01 1.83 0.53
CA ILE A 232 -11.56 2.37 -0.72
C ILE A 232 -11.24 1.40 -1.87
N PRO A 233 -12.26 0.88 -2.58
CA PRO A 233 -12.03 0.03 -3.73
C PRO A 233 -11.38 0.82 -4.86
N GLN A 234 -10.40 0.20 -5.52
CA GLN A 234 -9.76 0.70 -6.73
C GLN A 234 -10.32 -0.04 -7.93
N VAL A 235 -11.06 0.69 -8.77
CA VAL A 235 -11.51 0.18 -10.07
C VAL A 235 -10.27 0.01 -10.95
N ASN A 236 -10.14 -1.18 -11.51
CA ASN A 236 -8.94 -1.63 -12.22
C ASN A 236 -9.25 -2.08 -13.66
N GLU A 237 -10.37 -1.61 -14.22
CA GLU A 237 -10.73 -1.88 -15.61
C GLU A 237 -9.59 -1.53 -16.56
N TRP A 238 -9.36 -2.42 -17.53
CA TRP A 238 -8.22 -2.31 -18.43
C TRP A 238 -8.36 -1.13 -19.38
N GLN A 239 -7.34 -0.27 -19.41
CA GLN A 239 -7.27 0.92 -20.26
C GLN A 239 -5.97 0.93 -21.07
N ASP A 240 -6.03 1.45 -22.29
CA ASP A 240 -4.87 1.55 -23.17
C ASP A 240 -4.01 2.80 -22.87
N ASP A 241 -4.59 3.84 -22.26
CA ASP A 241 -3.93 5.12 -21.98
C ASP A 241 -3.80 5.38 -20.47
N TRP A 242 -2.58 5.69 -20.03
CA TRP A 242 -2.29 5.93 -18.62
C TRP A 242 -2.88 7.25 -18.09
N PRO A 243 -2.71 8.41 -18.74
CA PRO A 243 -3.38 9.65 -18.34
C PRO A 243 -4.89 9.49 -18.15
N THR A 244 -5.58 8.82 -19.07
CA THR A 244 -7.01 8.50 -18.95
C THR A 244 -7.28 7.62 -17.73
N PHE A 245 -6.59 6.48 -17.61
CA PHE A 245 -6.75 5.55 -16.48
C PHE A 245 -6.56 6.26 -15.13
N PHE A 246 -5.47 7.02 -14.99
CA PHE A 246 -5.11 7.68 -13.74
C PHE A 246 -6.08 8.82 -13.40
N THR A 247 -6.50 9.60 -14.39
CA THR A 247 -7.46 10.71 -14.16
C THR A 247 -8.82 10.16 -13.72
N GLN A 248 -9.34 9.14 -14.40
CA GLN A 248 -10.68 8.61 -14.15
C GLN A 248 -10.72 7.65 -12.95
N HIS A 249 -9.89 6.61 -12.97
CA HIS A 249 -9.98 5.51 -11.99
C HIS A 249 -9.14 5.74 -10.73
N ARG A 250 -8.40 6.86 -10.64
CA ARG A 250 -7.67 7.24 -9.41
C ARG A 250 -8.12 8.60 -8.91
N LEU A 251 -7.85 9.69 -9.62
CA LEU A 251 -8.11 11.04 -9.11
C LEU A 251 -9.61 11.38 -9.02
N GLN A 252 -10.36 11.19 -10.12
CA GLN A 252 -11.80 11.46 -10.15
C GLN A 252 -12.55 10.64 -9.10
N ALA A 253 -12.25 9.33 -9.01
CA ALA A 253 -12.86 8.45 -7.99
C ALA A 253 -12.66 8.95 -6.55
N GLN A 254 -11.48 9.49 -6.22
CA GLN A 254 -11.23 10.07 -4.89
C GLN A 254 -11.99 11.39 -4.68
N LEU A 255 -12.10 12.21 -5.72
CA LEU A 255 -12.82 13.48 -5.66
C LEU A 255 -14.34 13.29 -5.62
N ASP A 256 -14.89 12.25 -6.24
CA ASP A 256 -16.31 11.90 -6.15
C ASP A 256 -16.69 11.53 -4.71
N LEU A 257 -15.81 10.82 -3.99
CA LEU A 257 -15.98 10.54 -2.57
C LEU A 257 -15.90 11.83 -1.73
N ILE A 258 -14.94 12.71 -2.02
CA ILE A 258 -14.82 14.00 -1.32
C ILE A 258 -16.05 14.87 -1.56
N GLU A 259 -16.55 14.91 -2.79
CA GLU A 259 -17.76 15.65 -3.15
C GLU A 259 -18.98 15.11 -2.40
N LYS A 260 -19.13 13.79 -2.36
CA LYS A 260 -20.22 13.12 -1.64
C LYS A 260 -20.18 13.39 -0.13
N ASP A 261 -19.02 13.28 0.49
CA ASP A 261 -18.89 13.30 1.96
C ASP A 261 -18.66 14.71 2.53
N TYR A 262 -18.08 15.63 1.75
CA TYR A 262 -17.70 16.97 2.21
C TYR A 262 -18.28 18.12 1.38
N ALA A 263 -18.74 17.88 0.14
CA ALA A 263 -19.21 18.91 -0.81
C ALA A 263 -18.24 20.10 -0.92
N ASP A 264 -16.94 19.82 -1.02
CA ASP A 264 -15.90 20.85 -0.93
C ASP A 264 -15.78 21.66 -2.22
N ARG A 265 -16.30 22.90 -2.19
CA ARG A 265 -16.34 23.80 -3.36
C ARG A 265 -14.96 24.09 -3.95
N GLU A 266 -13.98 24.35 -3.10
CA GLU A 266 -12.62 24.68 -3.53
C GLU A 266 -11.94 23.47 -4.21
N ALA A 267 -12.14 22.26 -3.68
CA ALA A 267 -11.68 21.03 -4.34
C ALA A 267 -12.27 20.88 -5.73
N ARG A 268 -13.58 21.11 -5.88
CA ARG A 268 -14.30 21.03 -7.17
C ARG A 268 -13.78 22.04 -8.18
N GLU A 269 -13.60 23.29 -7.77
CA GLU A 269 -13.10 24.38 -8.62
C GLU A 269 -11.64 24.17 -9.05
N LEU A 270 -10.79 23.68 -8.16
CA LEU A 270 -9.41 23.35 -8.51
C LEU A 270 -9.34 22.13 -9.42
N TRP A 271 -10.24 21.15 -9.22
CA TRP A 271 -10.27 19.94 -10.04
C TRP A 271 -10.71 20.21 -11.48
N SER A 272 -11.72 21.06 -11.70
CA SER A 272 -12.17 21.43 -13.05
C SER A 272 -11.05 22.06 -13.88
N GLN A 273 -10.17 22.83 -13.24
CA GLN A 273 -9.00 23.43 -13.88
C GLN A 273 -7.83 22.44 -14.04
N LEU A 274 -7.64 21.55 -13.08
CA LEU A 274 -6.50 20.64 -13.08
C LEU A 274 -6.68 19.51 -14.09
N GLN A 275 -7.88 18.92 -14.17
CA GLN A 275 -8.14 17.75 -15.02
C GLN A 275 -7.77 17.98 -16.49
N VAL A 276 -8.00 19.19 -17.02
CA VAL A 276 -7.67 19.54 -18.41
C VAL A 276 -6.17 19.69 -18.67
N LYS A 277 -5.35 19.91 -17.62
CA LYS A 277 -3.88 20.03 -17.71
C LYS A 277 -3.15 18.71 -17.50
N ILE A 278 -3.82 17.68 -16.98
CA ILE A 278 -3.18 16.40 -16.66
C ILE A 278 -2.54 15.75 -17.90
N PRO A 279 -3.19 15.68 -19.08
CA PRO A 279 -2.59 15.08 -20.26
C PRO A 279 -1.23 15.68 -20.64
N ASP A 280 -1.08 17.01 -20.51
CA ASP A 280 0.16 17.73 -20.85
C ASP A 280 1.36 17.29 -19.99
N LEU A 281 1.12 16.82 -18.75
CA LEU A 281 2.18 16.34 -17.86
C LEU A 281 2.82 15.02 -18.34
N PHE A 282 2.16 14.33 -19.27
CA PHE A 282 2.59 13.06 -19.84
C PHE A 282 2.94 13.14 -21.33
N CYS A 283 2.81 14.32 -21.95
CA CYS A 283 3.09 14.51 -23.36
C CYS A 283 4.54 14.12 -23.71
N GLY A 284 4.71 13.30 -24.76
CA GLY A 284 6.00 12.84 -25.24
C GLY A 284 6.63 11.68 -24.44
N LEU A 285 5.90 11.11 -23.47
CA LEU A 285 6.36 9.91 -22.73
C LEU A 285 5.73 8.64 -23.27
N GLU A 286 6.56 7.64 -23.57
CA GLU A 286 6.09 6.27 -23.69
C GLU A 286 6.01 5.66 -22.29
N ILE A 287 4.78 5.42 -21.81
CA ILE A 287 4.53 4.81 -20.52
C ILE A 287 4.24 3.32 -20.74
N VAL A 288 5.11 2.46 -20.21
CA VAL A 288 4.90 1.02 -20.21
C VAL A 288 4.23 0.62 -18.89
N PRO A 289 3.15 -0.18 -18.90
CA PRO A 289 2.53 -0.64 -17.67
C PRO A 289 3.52 -1.43 -16.81
N ALA A 290 3.78 -0.96 -15.60
CA ALA A 290 4.62 -1.62 -14.60
C ALA A 290 3.72 -2.22 -13.51
N LEU A 291 4.01 -3.44 -13.06
CA LEU A 291 3.33 -4.01 -11.91
C LEU A 291 3.75 -3.23 -10.66
N LEU A 292 2.79 -2.57 -10.01
CA LEU A 292 3.00 -1.77 -8.81
C LEU A 292 2.58 -2.55 -7.57
N HIS A 293 3.23 -2.27 -6.43
CA HIS A 293 2.72 -2.62 -5.11
C HIS A 293 1.43 -1.83 -4.82
N GLY A 294 1.37 -0.55 -5.21
CA GLY A 294 0.17 0.28 -5.18
C GLY A 294 -0.06 1.03 -3.85
N ASP A 295 0.61 0.62 -2.77
CA ASP A 295 0.60 1.27 -1.45
C ASP A 295 1.97 1.14 -0.73
N LEU A 296 3.07 1.43 -1.43
CA LEU A 296 4.44 1.17 -0.94
C LEU A 296 4.98 2.26 0.00
N TRP A 297 4.41 2.39 1.19
CA TRP A 297 4.89 3.31 2.23
C TRP A 297 5.66 2.60 3.35
N SER A 298 6.22 3.36 4.29
CA SER A 298 7.04 2.84 5.40
C SER A 298 6.34 1.80 6.29
N GLY A 299 5.01 1.82 6.34
CA GLY A 299 4.21 0.84 7.08
C GLY A 299 4.01 -0.50 6.37
N ASN A 300 4.30 -0.58 5.06
CA ASN A 300 4.05 -1.75 4.21
C ASN A 300 5.35 -2.43 3.73
N VAL A 301 6.46 -2.11 4.39
CA VAL A 301 7.78 -2.68 4.11
C VAL A 301 8.49 -3.10 5.38
N ALA A 302 9.22 -4.19 5.29
CA ALA A 302 10.06 -4.70 6.36
C ALA A 302 11.31 -5.36 5.78
N GLU A 303 12.14 -5.92 6.64
CA GLU A 303 13.27 -6.77 6.25
C GLU A 303 13.38 -7.96 7.21
N ASP A 304 14.04 -9.01 6.75
CA ASP A 304 14.60 -10.05 7.62
C ASP A 304 16.05 -10.34 7.22
N ASP A 305 16.59 -11.48 7.64
CA ASP A 305 17.97 -11.85 7.35
C ASP A 305 18.21 -12.17 5.86
N THR A 306 17.15 -12.44 5.09
CA THR A 306 17.24 -12.80 3.67
C THR A 306 17.10 -11.61 2.74
N GLY A 307 16.34 -10.58 3.12
CA GLY A 307 15.97 -9.52 2.20
C GLY A 307 14.95 -8.51 2.74
N PRO A 308 14.69 -7.44 1.98
CA PRO A 308 13.47 -6.63 2.10
C PRO A 308 12.23 -7.48 1.83
N ILE A 309 11.12 -7.10 2.47
CA ILE A 309 9.81 -7.73 2.36
C ILE A 309 8.79 -6.62 2.13
N VAL A 310 7.89 -6.83 1.17
CA VAL A 310 6.71 -5.95 0.93
C VAL A 310 5.45 -6.71 1.33
N TYR A 311 4.46 -6.00 1.88
CA TYR A 311 3.20 -6.59 2.31
C TYR A 311 2.07 -5.55 2.25
N ASP A 312 0.83 -6.01 2.32
CA ASP A 312 -0.39 -5.20 2.20
C ASP A 312 -0.48 -4.45 0.85
N PRO A 313 -0.32 -5.14 -0.29
CA PRO A 313 -0.37 -4.51 -1.60
C PRO A 313 -1.80 -4.17 -2.05
N ALA A 314 -1.87 -3.14 -2.89
CA ALA A 314 -3.05 -2.74 -3.67
C ALA A 314 -2.68 -2.73 -5.16
N SER A 315 -2.23 -3.88 -5.68
CA SER A 315 -1.50 -3.93 -6.95
C SER A 315 -2.35 -3.62 -8.17
N PHE A 316 -1.70 -2.99 -9.16
CA PHE A 316 -2.22 -2.82 -10.50
C PHE A 316 -1.04 -2.54 -11.46
N TYR A 317 -1.29 -2.66 -12.76
CA TYR A 317 -0.35 -2.22 -13.80
C TYR A 317 -0.54 -0.73 -14.06
N GLY A 318 0.49 0.07 -13.79
CA GLY A 318 0.44 1.52 -13.86
C GLY A 318 1.77 2.14 -14.27
N HIS A 319 1.86 3.48 -14.26
CA HIS A 319 3.14 4.15 -14.45
C HIS A 319 4.02 3.98 -13.21
N SER A 320 5.26 3.51 -13.39
CA SER A 320 6.21 3.23 -12.29
C SER A 320 6.48 4.42 -11.36
N GLU A 321 6.39 5.65 -11.86
CA GLU A 321 6.59 6.86 -11.04
C GLU A 321 5.50 7.03 -9.96
N PHE A 322 4.31 6.41 -10.11
CA PHE A 322 3.23 6.45 -9.12
C PHE A 322 3.68 5.93 -7.75
N GLU A 323 4.40 4.80 -7.73
CA GLU A 323 4.86 4.14 -6.51
C GLU A 323 5.79 5.03 -5.68
N LEU A 324 6.61 5.85 -6.34
CA LEU A 324 7.61 6.69 -5.69
C LEU A 324 7.00 7.83 -4.88
N ALA A 325 5.76 8.22 -5.19
CA ALA A 325 5.08 9.31 -4.49
C ALA A 325 4.83 8.95 -3.04
N ILE A 326 4.16 7.82 -2.78
CA ILE A 326 3.84 7.41 -1.42
C ILE A 326 5.09 6.99 -0.64
N ALA A 327 6.11 6.44 -1.33
CA ALA A 327 7.41 6.12 -0.74
C ALA A 327 8.17 7.35 -0.20
N LEU A 328 7.84 8.58 -0.65
CA LEU A 328 8.39 9.83 -0.11
C LEU A 328 7.54 10.43 1.01
N MET A 329 6.33 9.91 1.22
CA MET A 329 5.36 10.43 2.17
C MET A 329 5.37 9.61 3.47
N PHE A 330 4.72 10.14 4.52
CA PHE A 330 4.40 9.41 5.75
C PHE A 330 5.59 8.66 6.37
N GLY A 331 6.66 9.41 6.66
CA GLY A 331 7.92 8.88 7.20
C GLY A 331 9.00 8.69 6.12
N GLY A 332 8.60 8.38 4.88
CA GLY A 332 9.47 8.32 3.70
C GLY A 332 10.56 7.24 3.76
N PHE A 333 11.07 6.86 2.60
CA PHE A 333 12.23 5.98 2.50
C PHE A 333 13.55 6.77 2.55
N PRO A 334 14.65 6.15 3.02
CA PRO A 334 15.95 6.81 3.02
C PRO A 334 16.45 7.04 1.59
N ARG A 335 17.33 8.02 1.41
CA ARG A 335 17.93 8.37 0.11
C ARG A 335 18.57 7.19 -0.63
N SER A 336 19.07 6.19 0.10
CA SER A 336 19.67 4.97 -0.47
C SER A 336 18.67 4.19 -1.34
N PHE A 337 17.40 4.12 -0.95
CA PHE A 337 16.33 3.52 -1.76
C PHE A 337 16.21 4.21 -3.13
N PHE A 338 16.01 5.53 -3.13
CA PHE A 338 15.83 6.30 -4.37
C PHE A 338 17.08 6.31 -5.25
N THR A 339 18.26 6.33 -4.62
CA THR A 339 19.53 6.26 -5.34
C THR A 339 19.67 4.93 -6.08
N ALA A 340 19.34 3.81 -5.42
CA ALA A 340 19.36 2.48 -6.03
C ALA A 340 18.31 2.38 -7.15
N TYR A 341 17.07 2.79 -6.87
CA TYR A 341 15.99 2.79 -7.85
C TYR A 341 16.33 3.57 -9.12
N HIS A 342 16.77 4.83 -8.97
CA HIS A 342 17.03 5.71 -10.11
C HIS A 342 18.32 5.39 -10.88
N ARG A 343 19.19 4.51 -10.38
CA ARG A 343 20.29 3.94 -11.18
C ARG A 343 19.76 3.08 -12.32
N LYS A 344 18.63 2.40 -12.12
CA LYS A 344 18.01 1.53 -13.13
C LYS A 344 16.91 2.24 -13.92
N ILE A 345 16.14 3.12 -13.27
CA ILE A 345 15.08 3.91 -13.89
C ILE A 345 15.37 5.40 -13.69
N PRO A 346 16.13 6.03 -14.60
CA PRO A 346 16.41 7.46 -14.54
C PRO A 346 15.12 8.29 -14.54
N LYS A 347 15.14 9.45 -13.87
CA LYS A 347 14.00 10.37 -13.87
C LYS A 347 13.75 10.89 -15.29
N ALA A 348 12.56 10.68 -15.80
CA ALA A 348 12.16 11.24 -17.09
C ALA A 348 11.94 12.77 -17.00
N PRO A 349 12.04 13.51 -18.10
CA PRO A 349 11.68 14.93 -18.14
C PRO A 349 10.28 15.16 -17.54
N GLY A 350 10.13 16.19 -16.71
CA GLY A 350 8.87 16.49 -16.02
C GLY A 350 8.56 15.64 -14.77
N PHE A 351 9.46 14.74 -14.36
CA PHE A 351 9.29 13.84 -13.21
C PHE A 351 8.77 14.56 -11.96
N ASP A 352 9.38 15.68 -11.56
CA ASP A 352 9.01 16.33 -10.30
C ASP A 352 7.56 16.86 -10.31
N ARG A 353 7.03 17.27 -11.48
CA ARG A 353 5.61 17.66 -11.60
C ARG A 353 4.67 16.46 -11.51
N ARG A 354 5.02 15.35 -12.17
CA ARG A 354 4.23 14.11 -12.08
C ARG A 354 4.28 13.50 -10.68
N LEU A 355 5.41 13.60 -10.00
CA LEU A 355 5.53 13.20 -8.59
C LEU A 355 4.54 13.97 -7.70
N LEU A 356 4.43 15.30 -7.88
CA LEU A 356 3.41 16.09 -7.16
C LEU A 356 1.98 15.63 -7.48
N LEU A 357 1.70 15.27 -8.75
CA LEU A 357 0.40 14.74 -9.15
C LEU A 357 0.09 13.38 -8.48
N TYR A 358 1.09 12.50 -8.36
CA TYR A 358 0.93 11.23 -7.65
C TYR A 358 0.83 11.40 -6.13
N GLN A 359 1.50 12.40 -5.55
CA GLN A 359 1.31 12.77 -4.15
C GLN A 359 -0.11 13.30 -3.90
N LEU A 360 -0.68 14.05 -4.85
CA LEU A 360 -2.08 14.50 -4.76
C LEU A 360 -3.03 13.31 -4.59
N PHE A 361 -2.89 12.24 -5.38
CA PHE A 361 -3.71 11.03 -5.19
C PHE A 361 -3.66 10.51 -3.76
N ASN A 362 -2.45 10.42 -3.18
CA ASN A 362 -2.27 9.93 -1.82
C ASN A 362 -2.87 10.85 -0.76
N TYR A 363 -2.78 12.18 -0.94
CA TYR A 363 -3.44 13.14 -0.04
C TYR A 363 -4.96 13.08 -0.13
N LEU A 364 -5.53 12.94 -1.33
CA LEU A 364 -6.98 12.77 -1.51
C LEU A 364 -7.46 11.47 -0.87
N ASN A 365 -6.73 10.37 -1.08
CA ASN A 365 -7.00 9.09 -0.41
C ASN A 365 -6.97 9.23 1.11
N HIS A 366 -5.97 9.92 1.67
CA HIS A 366 -5.91 10.17 3.11
C HIS A 366 -7.03 11.10 3.62
N TRP A 367 -7.48 12.07 2.82
CA TRP A 367 -8.64 12.86 3.17
C TRP A 367 -9.90 11.99 3.30
N ASN A 368 -10.12 11.06 2.36
CA ASN A 368 -11.24 10.13 2.45
C ASN A 368 -11.14 9.15 3.62
N HIS A 369 -9.93 8.72 4.00
CA HIS A 369 -9.72 7.78 5.12
C HIS A 369 -9.73 8.42 6.51
N PHE A 370 -9.08 9.57 6.66
CA PHE A 370 -8.72 10.15 7.95
C PHE A 370 -9.36 11.53 8.19
N GLY A 371 -9.98 12.12 7.18
CA GLY A 371 -10.77 13.35 7.33
C GLY A 371 -10.05 14.63 6.95
N ARG A 372 -10.65 15.76 7.39
CA ARG A 372 -10.37 17.12 6.90
C ARG A 372 -8.93 17.61 7.14
N GLU A 373 -8.14 16.95 7.97
CA GLU A 373 -6.73 17.27 8.20
C GLU A 373 -5.91 17.21 6.90
N TYR A 374 -6.30 16.33 5.98
CA TYR A 374 -5.65 16.18 4.67
C TYR A 374 -6.24 17.08 3.57
N ARG A 375 -7.26 17.89 3.88
CA ARG A 375 -7.81 18.89 2.95
C ARG A 375 -6.76 19.90 2.53
N SER A 376 -6.12 20.55 3.50
CA SER A 376 -5.13 21.61 3.24
C SER A 376 -3.96 21.13 2.35
N PRO A 377 -3.28 20.00 2.64
CA PRO A 377 -2.23 19.51 1.75
C PRO A 377 -2.75 19.08 0.37
N SER A 378 -3.97 18.54 0.25
CA SER A 378 -4.59 18.21 -1.04
C SER A 378 -4.75 19.46 -1.92
N LEU A 379 -5.44 20.48 -1.41
CA LEU A 379 -5.71 21.72 -2.16
C LEU A 379 -4.43 22.52 -2.42
N GLY A 380 -3.49 22.51 -1.46
CA GLY A 380 -2.17 23.08 -1.64
C GLY A 380 -1.40 22.43 -2.78
N THR A 381 -1.52 21.12 -2.95
CA THR A 381 -0.89 20.38 -4.05
C THR A 381 -1.56 20.68 -5.38
N MET A 382 -2.91 20.74 -5.43
CA MET A 382 -3.65 21.15 -6.64
C MET A 382 -3.24 22.55 -7.10
N ARG A 383 -3.14 23.52 -6.18
CA ARG A 383 -2.66 24.87 -6.51
C ARG A 383 -1.24 24.90 -7.07
N LYS A 384 -0.33 24.08 -6.53
CA LYS A 384 1.05 23.96 -7.06
C LYS A 384 1.05 23.37 -8.47
N LEU A 385 0.16 22.44 -8.77
CA LEU A 385 0.03 21.84 -10.10
C LEU A 385 -0.61 22.78 -11.13
N LEU A 386 -1.39 23.77 -10.70
CA LEU A 386 -2.01 24.75 -11.59
C LEU A 386 -1.11 25.91 -11.99
N LYS A 387 -0.09 26.22 -11.17
CA LYS A 387 1.01 27.14 -11.51
C LYS A 387 1.88 26.54 -12.60
#